data_AF-A0A1L2ZMY7-F1
#
_entry.id   AF-A0A1L2ZMY7-F1
#
_cell.length_a   1.000
_cell.length_b   1.000
_cell.length_c   1.000
_cell.angle_alpha   90.00
_cell.angle_beta   90.00
_cell.angle_gamma   90.00
#
_symmetry.space_group_name_H-M   'P 1'
#
loop_
_entity.id
_entity.type
_entity.pdbx_description
1 polymer ?
#
loop_
_entity_poly.entity_id
_entity_poly.type
_entity_poly.pdbx_seq_one_letter_code
_entity_poly.pdbx_strand_id
1 'polypeptide(L)'
;MDMNFEDVASSYRRFAEREILNAPVYVEWCLAVVESAAGQELLAELPEMKRQPKLVFAAARFLSGPHDDAAWALDTADGAAFIAFLTQRWDQIRPINLERSTQTNEAGRCAIHSLLYAEISGPIALIEVGHSGGLTLIPDHYSYRYVDESGEEIARADPSVGPSAVELTCELALT
;
A
#
# COMPACT_ATOMS: atom_id res chain seq x y z
N MET A 1 -26.16 7.35 17.83
CA MET A 1 -24.98 6.99 18.64
C MET A 1 -23.89 7.87 18.08
N ASP A 2 -23.62 9.00 18.74
CA ASP A 2 -22.61 9.95 18.26
C ASP A 2 -21.25 9.27 18.40
N MET A 3 -20.74 8.77 17.28
CA MET A 3 -19.36 8.32 17.20
C MET A 3 -18.51 9.58 17.31
N ASN A 4 -17.92 9.79 18.48
CA ASN A 4 -16.99 10.88 18.70
C ASN A 4 -15.70 10.54 17.95
N PHE A 5 -15.60 11.02 16.72
CA PHE A 5 -14.50 10.72 15.82
C PHE A 5 -13.25 11.52 16.22
N GLU A 6 -12.10 10.86 16.19
CA GLU A 6 -10.81 11.47 16.50
C GLU A 6 -10.41 12.40 15.34
N ASP A 7 -9.97 13.63 15.65
CA ASP A 7 -9.48 14.56 14.64
C ASP A 7 -8.17 14.05 14.00
N VAL A 8 -7.78 14.64 12.87
CA VAL A 8 -6.60 14.22 12.09
C VAL A 8 -5.34 14.23 12.96
N ALA A 9 -5.09 15.30 13.71
CA ALA A 9 -3.88 15.43 14.52
C ALA A 9 -3.83 14.37 15.62
N SER A 10 -4.93 14.16 16.33
CA SER A 10 -5.05 13.15 17.38
C SER A 10 -4.80 11.74 16.81
N SER A 11 -5.43 11.39 15.67
CA SER A 11 -5.24 10.09 15.03
C SER A 11 -3.82 9.86 14.53
N TYR A 12 -3.18 10.87 13.94
CA TYR A 12 -1.80 10.76 13.44
C TYR A 12 -0.79 10.66 14.58
N ARG A 13 -0.98 11.42 15.67
CA ARG A 13 -0.17 11.33 16.88
C ARG A 13 -0.26 9.93 17.49
N ARG A 14 -1.48 9.41 17.67
CA ARG A 14 -1.71 8.06 18.18
C ARG A 14 -1.04 6.99 17.32
N PHE A 15 -1.13 7.13 15.99
CA PHE A 15 -0.49 6.21 15.06
C PHE A 15 1.05 6.21 15.21
N ALA A 16 1.66 7.40 15.27
CA ALA A 16 3.10 7.58 15.47
C ALA A 16 3.60 6.94 16.78
N GLU A 17 2.86 7.13 17.87
CA GLU A 17 3.26 6.69 19.21
C GLU A 17 3.00 5.21 19.48
N ARG A 18 1.97 4.62 18.85
CA ARG A 18 1.45 3.30 19.27
C ARG A 18 1.42 2.23 18.18
N GLU A 19 1.33 2.61 16.90
CA GLU A 19 1.08 1.66 15.82
C GLU A 19 2.28 1.39 14.92
N ILE A 20 3.22 2.34 14.80
CA ILE A 20 4.35 2.23 13.86
C ILE A 20 5.72 2.17 14.56
N LEU A 21 5.83 1.24 15.49
CA LEU A 21 7.07 0.97 16.20
C LEU A 21 8.10 0.43 15.19
N ASN A 22 9.21 1.14 15.01
CA ASN A 22 10.37 0.82 14.13
C ASN A 22 10.30 1.28 12.67
N ALA A 23 9.54 2.32 12.33
CA ALA A 23 9.62 2.92 11.00
C ALA A 23 9.75 4.47 11.07
N PRO A 24 10.98 4.99 11.30
CA PRO A 24 11.22 6.38 11.68
C PRO A 24 10.75 7.41 10.65
N VAL A 25 10.83 7.08 9.36
CA VAL A 25 10.31 7.92 8.27
C VAL A 25 8.82 8.22 8.46
N TYR A 26 8.02 7.18 8.75
CA TYR A 26 6.58 7.34 8.91
C TYR A 26 6.19 7.99 10.23
N VAL A 27 6.98 7.78 11.29
CA VAL A 27 6.81 8.52 12.56
C VAL A 27 6.99 10.01 12.30
N GLU A 28 8.08 10.39 11.62
CA GLU A 28 8.37 11.78 11.30
C GLU A 28 7.25 12.43 10.47
N TRP A 29 6.76 11.74 9.44
CA TRP A 29 5.66 12.26 8.63
C TRP A 29 4.38 12.42 9.42
N CYS A 30 4.09 11.50 10.35
CA CYS A 30 2.94 11.64 11.21
C CYS A 30 3.04 12.89 12.09
N LEU A 31 4.19 13.10 12.73
CA LEU A 31 4.43 14.27 13.56
C LEU A 31 4.39 15.56 12.74
N ALA A 32 4.90 15.55 11.51
CA ALA A 32 4.80 16.70 10.61
C ALA A 32 3.36 17.06 10.24
N VAL A 33 2.49 16.06 10.05
CA VAL A 33 1.05 16.30 9.86
C VAL A 33 0.43 16.91 11.11
N VAL A 34 0.80 16.42 12.29
CA VAL A 34 0.30 16.93 13.58
C VAL A 34 0.66 18.40 13.80
N GLU A 35 1.82 18.85 13.33
CA GLU A 35 2.27 20.24 13.46
C GLU A 35 1.88 21.13 12.27
N SER A 36 1.31 20.57 11.18
CA SER A 36 0.97 21.30 9.95
C SER A 36 -0.53 21.52 9.80
N ALA A 37 -0.98 22.77 9.96
CA ALA A 37 -2.37 23.16 9.70
C ALA A 37 -2.77 22.85 8.25
N ALA A 38 -1.91 23.16 7.28
CA ALA A 38 -2.14 22.86 5.87
C ALA A 38 -2.30 21.35 5.63
N GLY A 39 -1.44 20.52 6.22
CA GLY A 39 -1.55 19.06 6.11
C GLY A 39 -2.87 18.54 6.69
N GLN A 40 -3.28 19.06 7.84
CA GLN A 40 -4.55 18.67 8.48
C GLN A 40 -5.77 19.09 7.67
N GLU A 41 -5.76 20.30 7.10
CA GLU A 41 -6.85 20.82 6.26
C GLU A 41 -7.06 19.94 5.02
N LEU A 42 -5.97 19.59 4.31
CA LEU A 42 -6.04 18.69 3.15
C LEU A 42 -6.63 17.33 3.54
N LEU A 43 -6.12 16.72 4.62
CA LEU A 43 -6.61 15.42 5.09
C LEU A 43 -8.07 15.49 5.56
N ALA A 44 -8.53 16.63 6.08
CA ALA A 44 -9.93 16.81 6.46
C ALA A 44 -10.89 16.76 5.27
N GLU A 45 -10.43 17.04 4.04
CA GLU A 45 -11.23 16.92 2.81
C GLU A 45 -11.59 15.47 2.44
N LEU A 46 -10.87 14.50 3.00
CA LEU A 46 -11.15 13.09 2.80
C LEU A 46 -12.30 12.65 3.73
N PRO A 47 -13.14 11.68 3.30
CA PRO A 47 -13.99 10.93 4.22
C PRO A 47 -13.14 10.31 5.32
N GLU A 48 -13.66 10.23 6.54
CA GLU A 48 -12.89 9.83 7.72
C GLU A 48 -12.17 8.48 7.56
N MET A 49 -12.86 7.47 7.03
CA MET A 49 -12.29 6.14 6.78
C MET A 49 -11.08 6.16 5.82
N LYS A 50 -10.91 7.25 5.05
CA LYS A 50 -9.82 7.44 4.09
C LYS A 50 -8.67 8.28 4.64
N ARG A 51 -8.78 8.82 5.87
CA ARG A 51 -7.74 9.65 6.51
C ARG A 51 -6.62 8.84 7.17
N GLN A 52 -6.68 7.52 7.11
CA GLN A 52 -5.71 6.67 7.80
C GLN A 52 -4.28 6.94 7.31
N PRO A 53 -3.29 7.12 8.21
CA PRO A 53 -1.91 7.44 7.82
C PRO A 53 -1.34 6.47 6.77
N LYS A 54 -1.54 5.17 6.97
CA LYS A 54 -1.08 4.11 6.04
C LYS A 54 -1.59 4.32 4.61
N LEU A 55 -2.85 4.69 4.45
CA LEU A 55 -3.45 4.87 3.12
C LEU A 55 -2.90 6.12 2.43
N VAL A 56 -2.80 7.23 3.17
CA VAL A 56 -2.25 8.49 2.66
C VAL A 56 -0.79 8.33 2.24
N PHE A 57 0.01 7.67 3.07
CA PHE A 57 1.42 7.42 2.78
C PHE A 57 1.60 6.48 1.58
N ALA A 58 0.76 5.45 1.47
CA ALA A 58 0.74 4.56 0.31
C ALA A 58 0.31 5.30 -0.97
N ALA A 59 -0.69 6.18 -0.89
CA ALA A 59 -1.13 7.00 -2.03
C ALA A 59 -0.03 7.97 -2.50
N ALA A 60 0.66 8.63 -1.57
CA ALA A 60 1.80 9.49 -1.87
C ALA A 60 2.92 8.71 -2.58
N ARG A 61 3.32 7.55 -2.04
CA ARG A 61 4.35 6.70 -2.66
C ARG A 61 3.92 6.12 -4.01
N PHE A 62 2.65 5.72 -4.16
CA PHE A 62 2.12 5.22 -5.42
C PHE A 62 2.26 6.27 -6.53
N LEU A 63 1.98 7.54 -6.22
CA LEU A 63 2.11 8.64 -7.16
C LEU A 63 3.58 8.86 -7.58
N SER A 64 4.52 8.69 -6.65
CA SER A 64 5.94 8.95 -6.89
C SER A 64 6.65 7.92 -7.76
N GLY A 65 6.13 6.70 -7.92
CA GLY A 65 6.72 5.69 -8.82
C GLY A 65 8.25 5.47 -8.70
N PRO A 66 8.84 4.66 -9.59
CA PRO A 66 10.30 4.43 -9.59
C PRO A 66 11.13 5.56 -10.22
N HIS A 67 10.48 6.53 -10.90
CA HIS A 67 11.14 7.52 -11.77
C HIS A 67 10.72 8.97 -11.52
N ASP A 68 9.95 9.29 -10.46
CA ASP A 68 9.69 10.69 -10.10
C ASP A 68 10.90 11.25 -9.35
N ASP A 69 11.54 12.29 -9.89
CA ASP A 69 12.60 13.04 -9.20
C ASP A 69 12.12 13.71 -7.91
N ALA A 70 10.80 13.74 -7.63
CA ALA A 70 10.25 14.15 -6.35
C ALA A 70 10.10 12.98 -5.35
N ALA A 71 10.32 11.72 -5.77
CA ALA A 71 10.16 10.53 -4.93
C ALA A 71 11.16 10.46 -3.77
N TRP A 72 12.37 11.02 -3.93
CA TRP A 72 13.38 10.99 -2.86
C TRP A 72 12.92 11.70 -1.57
N ALA A 73 12.03 12.69 -1.69
CA ALA A 73 11.41 13.36 -0.55
C ALA A 73 10.56 12.40 0.29
N LEU A 74 10.14 11.27 -0.30
CA LEU A 74 9.38 10.21 0.34
C LEU A 74 10.26 9.06 0.88
N ASP A 75 11.59 9.12 0.70
CA ASP A 75 12.52 8.10 1.22
C ASP A 75 13.34 8.58 2.42
N THR A 76 13.19 9.85 2.80
CA THR A 76 13.87 10.45 3.96
C THR A 76 12.90 10.68 5.12
N ALA A 77 13.43 10.66 6.35
CA ALA A 77 12.72 11.12 7.53
C ALA A 77 12.75 12.66 7.58
N ASP A 78 12.20 13.30 6.53
CA ASP A 78 12.00 14.74 6.45
C ASP A 78 10.50 15.05 6.38
N GLY A 79 9.95 15.43 7.53
CA GLY A 79 8.54 15.76 7.66
C GLY A 79 8.12 16.98 6.86
N ALA A 80 9.00 17.98 6.74
CA ALA A 80 8.70 19.21 6.00
C ALA A 80 8.63 18.93 4.49
N ALA A 81 9.56 18.10 3.99
CA ALA A 81 9.53 17.64 2.60
C ALA A 81 8.24 16.86 2.29
N PHE A 82 7.80 15.99 3.20
CA PHE A 82 6.53 15.28 3.06
C PHE A 82 5.31 16.22 3.01
N ILE A 83 5.22 17.20 3.90
CA ILE A 83 4.13 18.19 3.90
C ILE A 83 4.13 19.03 2.62
N ALA A 84 5.31 19.44 2.15
CA ALA A 84 5.45 20.16 0.89
C ALA A 84 4.95 19.32 -0.30
N PHE A 85 5.36 18.04 -0.36
CA PHE A 85 4.91 17.10 -1.38
C PHE A 85 3.39 16.91 -1.34
N LEU A 86 2.84 16.67 -0.14
CA LEU A 86 1.40 16.48 0.06
C LEU A 86 0.61 17.69 -0.44
N THR A 87 1.06 18.90 -0.08
CA THR A 87 0.40 20.15 -0.48
C THR A 87 0.51 20.39 -1.98
N GLN A 88 1.68 20.17 -2.57
CA GLN A 88 1.90 20.43 -3.99
C GLN A 88 1.16 19.43 -4.90
N ARG A 89 1.01 18.18 -4.46
CA ARG A 89 0.48 17.08 -5.27
C ARG A 89 -0.91 16.64 -4.82
N TRP A 90 -1.57 17.38 -3.93
CA TRP A 90 -2.82 16.94 -3.30
C TRP A 90 -3.91 16.55 -4.31
N ASP A 91 -4.10 17.34 -5.37
CA ASP A 91 -5.09 17.06 -6.41
C ASP A 91 -4.86 15.73 -7.14
N GLN A 92 -3.63 15.20 -7.12
CA GLN A 92 -3.27 13.89 -7.68
C GLN A 92 -3.36 12.79 -6.62
N ILE A 93 -2.98 13.07 -5.37
CA ILE A 93 -3.00 12.11 -4.26
C ILE A 93 -4.44 11.79 -3.82
N ARG A 94 -5.28 12.83 -3.69
CA ARG A 94 -6.66 12.72 -3.23
C ARG A 94 -7.49 11.69 -4.01
N PRO A 95 -7.56 11.70 -5.36
CA PRO A 95 -8.32 10.69 -6.09
C PRO A 95 -7.79 9.27 -5.86
N ILE A 96 -6.47 9.07 -5.84
CA ILE A 96 -5.85 7.77 -5.51
C ILE A 96 -6.33 7.28 -4.14
N ASN A 97 -6.28 8.16 -3.15
CA ASN A 97 -6.65 7.84 -1.78
C ASN A 97 -8.15 7.53 -1.65
N LEU A 98 -9.02 8.21 -2.41
CA LEU A 98 -10.46 7.96 -2.45
C LEU A 98 -10.82 6.64 -3.13
N GLU A 99 -10.12 6.28 -4.20
CA GLU A 99 -10.34 5.04 -4.93
C GLU A 99 -9.86 3.81 -4.14
N ARG A 100 -8.71 3.91 -3.46
CA ARG A 100 -8.05 2.77 -2.83
C ARG A 100 -8.42 2.56 -1.37
N SER A 101 -8.20 1.35 -0.87
CA SER A 101 -8.39 1.00 0.54
C SER A 101 -7.22 0.16 1.04
N THR A 102 -6.91 0.27 2.33
CA THR A 102 -5.93 -0.61 2.97
C THR A 102 -6.44 -2.05 2.96
N GLN A 103 -5.73 -2.96 2.29
CA GLN A 103 -6.00 -4.40 2.33
C GLN A 103 -4.71 -5.13 2.72
N THR A 104 -4.67 -5.71 3.92
CA THR A 104 -3.48 -6.42 4.42
C THR A 104 -3.42 -7.87 3.94
N ASN A 105 -4.57 -8.46 3.58
CA ASN A 105 -4.72 -9.88 3.18
C ASN A 105 -5.23 -9.98 1.73
N GLU A 106 -4.58 -9.27 0.82
CA GLU A 106 -4.93 -9.22 -0.59
C GLU A 106 -4.28 -10.38 -1.36
N ALA A 107 -5.06 -11.10 -2.17
CA ALA A 107 -4.62 -12.32 -2.85
C ALA A 107 -3.58 -12.05 -3.96
N GLY A 108 -3.61 -10.88 -4.60
CA GLY A 108 -2.61 -10.42 -5.57
C GLY A 108 -1.18 -10.40 -5.04
N ARG A 109 -0.97 -10.21 -3.73
CA ARG A 109 0.36 -10.40 -3.10
C ARG A 109 0.97 -11.76 -3.38
N CYS A 110 0.14 -12.80 -3.53
CA CYS A 110 0.62 -14.15 -3.85
C CYS A 110 1.28 -14.22 -5.21
N ALA A 111 0.98 -13.32 -6.16
CA ALA A 111 1.61 -13.35 -7.49
C ALA A 111 3.12 -13.12 -7.39
N ILE A 112 3.54 -12.08 -6.66
CA ILE A 112 4.96 -11.78 -6.47
C ILE A 112 5.64 -12.85 -5.59
N HIS A 113 4.99 -13.31 -4.53
CA HIS A 113 5.56 -14.35 -3.68
C HIS A 113 5.72 -15.69 -4.40
N SER A 114 4.78 -16.05 -5.30
CA SER A 114 4.83 -17.30 -6.06
C SER A 114 6.08 -17.39 -6.94
N LEU A 115 6.54 -16.26 -7.49
CA LEU A 115 7.79 -16.19 -8.23
C LEU A 115 8.98 -16.60 -7.36
N LEU A 116 9.04 -16.13 -6.11
CA LEU A 116 10.10 -16.49 -5.16
C LEU A 116 9.98 -17.93 -4.67
N TYR A 117 8.76 -18.41 -4.44
CA TYR A 117 8.51 -19.79 -4.02
C TYR A 117 8.96 -20.80 -5.08
N ALA A 118 8.84 -20.46 -6.37
CA ALA A 118 9.30 -21.29 -7.47
C ALA A 118 10.82 -21.52 -7.48
N GLU A 119 11.62 -20.67 -6.83
CA GLU A 119 13.08 -20.83 -6.72
C GLU A 119 13.49 -21.80 -5.60
N ILE A 120 12.59 -22.11 -4.67
CA ILE A 120 12.88 -22.98 -3.52
C ILE A 120 12.68 -24.44 -3.91
N SER A 121 13.74 -25.24 -3.79
CA SER A 121 13.67 -26.68 -4.00
C SER A 121 13.10 -27.40 -2.77
N GLY A 122 12.02 -28.16 -2.95
CA GLY A 122 11.40 -28.97 -1.90
C GLY A 122 10.11 -28.37 -1.34
N PRO A 123 9.50 -29.00 -0.33
CA PRO A 123 8.22 -28.57 0.23
C PRO A 123 8.35 -27.22 0.97
N ILE A 124 7.35 -26.36 0.81
CA ILE A 124 7.25 -25.05 1.45
C ILE A 124 6.06 -25.07 2.41
N ALA A 125 6.24 -24.54 3.62
CA ALA A 125 5.16 -24.28 4.57
C ALA A 125 5.01 -22.77 4.75
N LEU A 126 3.79 -22.26 4.59
CA LEU A 126 3.46 -20.84 4.76
C LEU A 126 2.81 -20.61 6.14
N ILE A 127 3.24 -19.56 6.83
CA ILE A 127 2.72 -19.17 8.14
C ILE A 127 2.46 -17.66 8.11
N GLU A 128 1.26 -17.25 8.50
CA GLU A 128 0.86 -15.84 8.56
C GLU A 128 0.14 -15.53 9.86
N VAL A 129 0.58 -14.48 10.56
CA VAL A 129 -0.04 -14.01 11.80
C VAL A 129 -1.14 -13.02 11.45
N GLY A 130 -2.37 -13.30 11.86
CA GLY A 130 -3.52 -12.43 11.55
C GLY A 130 -4.05 -12.60 10.12
N HIS A 131 -3.97 -13.81 9.56
CA HIS A 131 -4.29 -14.15 8.17
C HIS A 131 -5.72 -13.86 7.70
N SER A 132 -6.63 -13.39 8.56
CA SER A 132 -8.04 -13.17 8.24
C SER A 132 -8.65 -14.41 7.56
N GLY A 133 -9.11 -14.31 6.32
CA GLY A 133 -9.65 -15.44 5.53
C GLY A 133 -8.61 -16.44 5.01
N GLY A 134 -7.30 -16.20 5.20
CA GLY A 134 -6.22 -17.10 4.78
C GLY A 134 -5.95 -17.08 3.27
N LEU A 135 -6.42 -16.07 2.54
CA LEU A 135 -6.28 -15.99 1.07
C LEU A 135 -4.81 -15.95 0.63
N THR A 136 -3.94 -15.37 1.44
CA THR A 136 -2.49 -15.30 1.19
C THR A 136 -1.72 -16.58 1.53
N LEU A 137 -2.38 -17.58 2.14
CA LEU A 137 -1.80 -18.87 2.51
C LEU A 137 -2.08 -19.98 1.47
N ILE A 138 -2.84 -19.68 0.42
CA ILE A 138 -3.23 -20.62 -0.64
C ILE A 138 -2.78 -20.13 -2.02
N PRO A 139 -1.50 -19.78 -2.22
CA PRO A 139 -1.04 -19.22 -3.50
C PRO A 139 -1.23 -20.19 -4.67
N ASP A 140 -1.31 -21.48 -4.41
CA ASP A 140 -1.55 -22.54 -5.40
C ASP A 140 -3.05 -22.72 -5.77
N HIS A 141 -3.95 -21.88 -5.23
CA HIS A 141 -5.38 -21.86 -5.59
C HIS A 141 -5.74 -20.81 -6.65
N TYR A 142 -4.80 -19.94 -7.03
CA TYR A 142 -5.02 -18.85 -7.99
C TYR A 142 -4.30 -19.12 -9.31
N SER A 143 -4.87 -18.61 -10.41
CA SER A 143 -4.16 -18.48 -11.66
C SER A 143 -3.50 -17.10 -11.72
N TYR A 144 -2.24 -17.04 -12.12
CA TYR A 144 -1.49 -15.81 -12.29
C TYR A 144 -1.23 -15.59 -13.77
N ARG A 145 -1.67 -14.44 -14.27
CA ARG A 145 -1.45 -14.00 -15.64
C ARG A 145 -0.52 -12.79 -15.62
N TYR A 146 0.71 -12.96 -16.10
CA TYR A 146 1.69 -11.88 -16.16
C TYR A 146 1.68 -11.25 -17.54
N VAL A 147 1.53 -9.93 -17.58
CA VAL A 147 1.50 -9.16 -18.83
C VAL A 147 2.56 -8.08 -18.83
N ASP A 148 3.03 -7.70 -20.02
CA ASP A 148 3.83 -6.48 -20.19
C ASP A 148 2.95 -5.22 -20.24
N GLU A 149 3.58 -4.04 -20.40
CA GLU A 149 2.90 -2.74 -20.50
C GLU A 149 1.94 -2.64 -21.70
N SER A 150 2.10 -3.49 -22.72
CA SER A 150 1.20 -3.56 -23.88
C SER A 150 -0.04 -4.44 -23.62
N GLY A 151 -0.04 -5.18 -22.50
CA GLY A 151 -1.06 -6.16 -22.15
C GLY A 151 -0.82 -7.56 -22.75
N GLU A 152 0.30 -7.77 -23.44
CA GLU A 152 0.69 -9.07 -23.98
C GLU A 152 1.06 -10.01 -22.82
N GLU A 153 0.56 -11.25 -22.86
CA GLU A 153 0.88 -12.25 -21.84
C GLU A 153 2.30 -12.77 -22.04
N ILE A 154 3.15 -12.52 -21.05
CA ILE A 154 4.57 -12.92 -21.06
C ILE A 154 4.81 -14.18 -20.22
N ALA A 155 3.93 -14.47 -19.25
CA ALA A 155 3.99 -15.70 -18.47
C ALA A 155 2.62 -16.02 -17.84
N ARG A 156 2.42 -17.30 -17.54
CA ARG A 156 1.24 -17.80 -16.83
C ARG A 156 1.64 -18.88 -15.83
N ALA A 157 1.02 -18.86 -14.66
CA ALA A 157 1.12 -19.94 -13.68
C ALA A 157 -0.29 -20.35 -13.24
N ASP A 158 -0.64 -21.61 -13.48
CA ASP A 158 -1.92 -22.20 -13.06
C ASP A 158 -1.69 -23.19 -11.91
N PRO A 159 -2.73 -23.43 -11.08
CA PRO A 159 -2.73 -24.54 -10.13
C PRO A 159 -2.42 -25.89 -10.80
N SER A 160 -1.87 -26.82 -10.03
CA SER A 160 -1.54 -28.18 -10.53
C SER A 160 -2.76 -28.97 -11.06
N VAL A 161 -3.97 -28.58 -10.65
CA VAL A 161 -5.24 -29.16 -11.08
C VAL A 161 -5.86 -28.46 -12.30
N GLY A 162 -5.17 -27.46 -12.87
CA GLY A 162 -5.61 -26.65 -13.99
C GLY A 162 -5.99 -25.21 -13.60
N PRO A 163 -6.40 -24.38 -14.57
CA PRO A 163 -6.71 -22.97 -14.34
C PRO A 163 -7.78 -22.75 -13.26
N SER A 164 -7.55 -21.75 -12.41
CA SER A 164 -8.48 -21.31 -11.37
C SER A 164 -9.56 -20.40 -11.95
N ALA A 165 -10.75 -20.42 -11.33
CA ALA A 165 -11.80 -19.44 -11.61
C ALA A 165 -11.44 -18.01 -11.11
N VAL A 166 -10.42 -17.90 -10.26
CA VAL A 166 -9.86 -16.64 -9.79
C VAL A 166 -8.52 -16.43 -10.48
N GLU A 167 -8.51 -15.55 -11.48
CA GLU A 167 -7.31 -15.12 -12.18
C GLU A 167 -6.83 -13.76 -11.65
N LEU A 168 -5.56 -13.67 -11.31
CA LEU A 168 -4.87 -12.47 -10.88
C LEU A 168 -3.96 -12.02 -12.03
N THR A 169 -4.32 -10.91 -12.67
CA THR A 169 -3.48 -10.30 -13.71
C THR A 169 -2.46 -9.36 -13.08
N CYS A 170 -1.19 -9.54 -13.42
CA CYS A 170 -0.07 -8.75 -12.93
C CYS A 170 0.67 -8.13 -14.11
N GLU A 171 0.68 -6.80 -14.17
CA GLU A 171 1.51 -6.06 -15.11
C GLU A 171 2.94 -5.98 -14.56
N LEU A 172 3.91 -6.38 -15.37
CA LEU A 172 5.33 -6.32 -15.06
C LEU A 172 5.98 -5.25 -15.93
N ALA A 173 6.44 -4.17 -15.30
CA ALA A 173 7.32 -3.20 -15.94
C ALA A 173 8.70 -3.84 -16.10
N LEU A 174 9.01 -4.30 -17.32
CA LEU A 174 10.34 -4.83 -17.67
C LEU A 174 11.27 -3.64 -17.94
N THR A 175 11.80 -3.03 -16.88
CA THR A 175 12.88 -2.03 -16.98
C THR A 175 14.24 -2.67 -17.16
#